data_AF-A0A0M0X3Y4-F1
#
_entry.id   AF-A0A0M0X3Y4-F1
#
_cell.length_a   1.000
_cell.length_b   1.000
_cell.length_c   1.000
_cell.angle_alpha   90.00
_cell.angle_beta   90.00
_cell.angle_gamma   90.00
#
_symmetry.space_group_name_H-M   'P 1'
#
loop_
_entity.id
_entity.type
_entity.pdbx_description
1 polymer ?
#
loop_
_entity_poly.entity_id
_entity_poly.type
_entity_poly.pdbx_seq_one_letter_code
_entity_poly.pdbx_strand_id
1 'polypeptide(L)'
;MAEKHRQLKLLKWLTIALFLKLVFLFVYPYVFYVQQLLIYLAFMKSLSYFKGKSLAKHFIFIGLILLIANIVSFPMTWYLVLSVSVDLLIILEFGKILVEIEKQYNMLDSTAKIIKQYMRIVLCVTASWTFLMNIKYFEMVSLLIIGVVLIVIVNLRLLFLLYSLRKSIKSTMRVVMYS
;
A
#
# COMPACT_ATOMS: atom_id res chain seq x y z
N MET A 1 -21.45 2.53 17.29
CA MET A 1 -21.59 3.42 16.11
C MET A 1 -20.28 4.19 15.79
N ALA A 2 -19.59 4.77 16.79
CA ALA A 2 -18.33 5.51 16.58
C ALA A 2 -17.17 4.68 16.00
N GLU A 3 -17.07 3.40 16.36
CA GLU A 3 -16.01 2.48 15.87
C GLU A 3 -16.14 2.16 14.37
N LYS A 4 -17.35 1.82 13.91
CA LYS A 4 -17.64 1.62 12.48
C LYS A 4 -17.31 2.87 11.65
N HIS A 5 -17.61 4.06 12.19
CA HIS A 5 -17.29 5.33 11.52
C HIS A 5 -15.78 5.59 11.43
N ARG A 6 -15.01 5.22 12.46
CA ARG A 6 -13.54 5.27 12.43
C ARG A 6 -12.95 4.29 11.41
N GLN A 7 -13.45 3.05 11.36
CA GLN A 7 -13.02 2.05 10.37
C GLN A 7 -13.33 2.48 8.93
N LEU A 8 -14.47 3.13 8.69
CA LEU A 8 -14.79 3.72 7.38
C LEU A 8 -13.85 4.87 7.00
N LYS A 9 -13.42 5.69 7.98
CA LYS A 9 -12.42 6.74 7.76
C LYS A 9 -11.04 6.15 7.46
N LEU A 10 -10.62 5.11 8.19
CA LEU A 10 -9.41 4.34 7.92
C LEU A 10 -9.39 3.83 6.48
N LEU A 11 -10.45 3.09 6.09
CA LEU A 11 -10.58 2.54 4.74
C LEU A 11 -10.57 3.64 3.68
N LYS A 12 -11.24 4.78 3.92
CA LYS A 12 -11.24 5.92 2.97
C LYS A 12 -9.83 6.44 2.71
N TRP A 13 -9.03 6.69 3.76
CA TRP A 13 -7.67 7.20 3.61
C TRP A 13 -6.73 6.16 2.99
N LEU A 14 -6.92 4.89 3.31
CA LEU A 14 -6.16 3.81 2.68
C LEU A 14 -6.48 3.67 1.18
N THR A 15 -7.74 3.81 0.78
CA THR A 15 -8.13 3.85 -0.64
C THR A 15 -7.48 5.02 -1.36
N ILE A 16 -7.43 6.21 -0.75
CA ILE A 16 -6.77 7.39 -1.32
C ILE A 16 -5.28 7.12 -1.51
N ALA A 17 -4.60 6.55 -0.51
CA ALA A 17 -3.18 6.22 -0.60
C ALA A 17 -2.88 5.23 -1.74
N LEU A 18 -3.67 4.15 -1.85
CA LEU A 18 -3.50 3.17 -2.93
C LEU A 18 -3.85 3.74 -4.31
N PHE A 19 -4.85 4.62 -4.40
CA PHE A 19 -5.20 5.29 -5.65
C PHE A 19 -4.07 6.23 -6.10
N LEU A 20 -3.53 7.03 -5.18
CA LEU A 20 -2.34 7.84 -5.44
C LEU A 20 -1.16 6.97 -5.89
N LYS A 21 -0.98 5.78 -5.32
CA LYS A 21 0.09 4.85 -5.74
C LYS A 21 -0.12 4.25 -7.13
N LEU A 22 -1.36 4.17 -7.64
CA LEU A 22 -1.65 3.66 -8.99
C LEU A 22 -1.41 4.69 -10.08
N VAL A 23 -1.69 5.96 -9.79
CA VAL A 23 -1.46 7.06 -10.72
C VAL A 23 0.04 7.40 -10.69
N PHE A 24 0.89 6.48 -11.15
CA PHE A 24 2.35 6.68 -11.18
C PHE A 24 2.68 7.84 -12.14
N LEU A 25 2.89 9.04 -11.61
CA LEU A 25 3.27 10.21 -12.41
C LEU A 25 4.79 10.21 -12.60
N PHE A 26 5.29 9.28 -13.42
CA PHE A 26 6.70 9.29 -13.84
C PHE A 26 7.05 10.43 -14.80
N VAL A 27 6.08 11.28 -15.15
CA VAL A 27 6.25 12.35 -16.13
C VAL A 27 7.17 13.47 -15.60
N TYR A 28 7.28 13.65 -14.27
CA TYR A 28 8.16 14.67 -13.67
C TYR A 28 8.77 14.20 -12.33
N PRO A 29 10.11 14.24 -12.16
CA PRO A 29 10.79 13.74 -10.96
C PRO A 29 10.39 14.49 -9.67
N TYR A 30 10.10 15.79 -9.76
CA TYR A 30 9.62 16.56 -8.61
C TYR A 30 8.19 16.19 -8.20
N VAL A 31 7.35 15.83 -9.16
CA VAL A 31 5.97 15.39 -8.90
C VAL A 31 5.96 14.04 -8.20
N PHE A 32 6.92 13.17 -8.51
CA PHE A 32 7.11 11.90 -7.83
C PHE A 32 7.36 12.08 -6.32
N TYR A 33 8.24 12.99 -5.90
CA TYR A 33 8.50 13.24 -4.48
C TYR A 33 7.28 13.78 -3.72
N VAL A 34 6.57 14.74 -4.33
CA VAL A 34 5.32 15.29 -3.75
C VAL A 34 4.26 14.20 -3.62
N GLN A 35 4.12 13.35 -4.64
CA GLN A 35 3.20 12.22 -4.62
C GLN A 35 3.56 11.21 -3.52
N GLN A 36 4.84 10.86 -3.37
CA GLN A 36 5.33 9.97 -2.31
C GLN A 36 4.99 10.51 -0.92
N LEU A 37 5.21 11.81 -0.71
CA LEU A 37 4.87 12.49 0.54
C LEU A 37 3.36 12.43 0.82
N LEU A 38 2.52 12.70 -0.18
CA LEU A 38 1.06 12.61 -0.05
C LEU A 38 0.60 11.19 0.29
N ILE A 39 1.24 10.16 -0.28
CA ILE A 39 0.98 8.76 0.04
C ILE A 39 1.29 8.47 1.52
N TYR A 40 2.45 8.89 2.02
CA TYR A 40 2.82 8.69 3.42
C TYR A 40 1.90 9.44 4.39
N LEU A 41 1.48 10.67 4.05
CA LEU A 41 0.49 11.41 4.82
C LEU A 41 -0.87 10.70 4.84
N ALA A 42 -1.30 10.15 3.71
CA ALA A 42 -2.54 9.38 3.64
C ALA A 42 -2.47 8.10 4.48
N PHE A 43 -1.33 7.40 4.50
CA PHE A 43 -1.11 6.25 5.38
C PHE A 43 -1.11 6.65 6.87
N MET A 44 -0.42 7.72 7.25
CA MET A 44 -0.44 8.23 8.63
C MET A 44 -1.85 8.62 9.08
N LYS A 45 -2.60 9.28 8.19
CA LYS A 45 -3.98 9.67 8.47
C LYS A 45 -4.90 8.46 8.58
N SER A 46 -4.68 7.41 7.77
CA SER A 46 -5.37 6.12 7.92
C SER A 46 -5.12 5.52 9.31
N LEU A 47 -3.85 5.47 9.74
CA LEU A 47 -3.47 4.93 11.05
C LEU A 47 -4.02 5.72 12.25
N SER A 48 -4.25 7.03 12.12
CA SER A 48 -4.87 7.82 13.20
C SER A 48 -6.27 7.33 13.60
N TYR A 49 -6.95 6.60 12.71
CA TYR A 49 -8.27 6.03 12.98
C TYR A 49 -8.21 4.59 13.50
N PHE A 50 -7.03 3.96 13.50
CA PHE A 50 -6.81 2.62 14.05
C PHE A 50 -6.46 2.71 15.54
N LYS A 51 -7.10 1.89 16.37
CA LYS A 51 -6.85 1.84 17.83
C LYS A 51 -5.80 0.81 18.24
N GLY A 52 -5.47 -0.16 17.39
CA GLY A 52 -4.51 -1.22 17.72
C GLY A 52 -3.05 -0.81 17.57
N LYS A 53 -2.14 -1.71 17.97
CA LYS A 53 -0.70 -1.56 17.74
C LYS A 53 -0.36 -2.05 16.33
N SER A 54 0.41 -1.27 15.58
CA SER A 54 0.95 -1.67 14.27
C SER A 54 2.35 -1.09 14.07
N LEU A 55 3.19 -1.83 13.34
CA LEU A 55 4.53 -1.38 12.97
C LEU A 55 4.51 -0.42 11.77
N ALA A 56 3.35 -0.21 11.12
CA ALA A 56 3.22 0.66 9.95
C ALA A 56 3.77 2.07 10.18
N LYS A 57 3.63 2.63 11.38
CA LYS A 57 4.20 3.96 11.71
C LYS A 57 5.73 4.00 11.59
N HIS A 58 6.41 2.94 12.04
CA HIS A 58 7.86 2.83 11.94
C HIS A 58 8.29 2.70 10.48
N PHE A 59 7.59 1.89 9.69
CA PHE A 59 7.88 1.77 8.26
C PHE A 59 7.63 3.06 7.49
N ILE A 60 6.57 3.81 7.79
CA ILE A 60 6.33 5.13 7.18
C ILE A 60 7.45 6.11 7.55
N PHE A 61 7.93 6.09 8.79
CA PHE A 61 9.04 6.94 9.21
C PHE A 61 10.34 6.60 8.47
N ILE A 62 10.65 5.31 8.31
CA ILE A 62 11.79 4.84 7.50
C ILE A 62 11.62 5.31 6.04
N GLY A 63 10.41 5.21 5.48
CA GLY A 63 10.11 5.67 4.12
C GLY A 63 10.32 7.18 3.93
N LEU A 64 9.95 7.99 4.92
CA LEU A 64 10.21 9.43 4.93
C LEU A 64 11.72 9.74 4.98
N ILE A 65 12.49 9.01 5.79
CA ILE A 65 13.95 9.18 5.84
C ILE A 65 14.57 8.85 4.47
N LEU A 66 14.17 7.73 3.86
CA LEU A 66 14.64 7.35 2.52
C LEU A 66 14.27 8.38 1.45
N LEU A 67 13.07 8.96 1.54
CA LEU A 67 12.64 10.03 0.65
C LEU A 67 13.53 11.25 0.77
N ILE A 68 13.81 11.71 2.00
CA ILE A 68 14.71 12.85 2.25
C ILE A 68 16.13 12.54 1.76
N ALA A 69 16.65 11.34 2.04
CA ALA A 69 17.97 10.91 1.59
C ALA A 69 18.08 10.91 0.06
N ASN A 70 17.03 10.48 -0.65
CA ASN A 70 16.97 10.45 -2.12
C ASN A 70 16.76 11.85 -2.75
N ILE A 71 16.29 12.84 -2.00
CA ILE A 71 16.22 14.25 -2.45
C ILE A 71 17.59 14.92 -2.29
N VAL A 72 18.30 14.62 -1.20
CA VAL A 72 19.59 15.25 -0.87
C VAL A 72 20.76 14.59 -1.61
N SER A 73 20.66 13.30 -1.93
CA SER A 73 21.69 12.53 -2.65
C SER A 73 21.39 12.46 -4.15
N PHE A 74 22.40 12.20 -5.00
CA PHE A 74 22.17 11.85 -6.41
C PHE A 74 21.28 10.59 -6.50
N PRO A 75 20.29 10.54 -7.41
CA PRO A 75 19.34 9.44 -7.51
C PRO A 75 20.06 8.14 -7.83
N MET A 76 20.17 7.26 -6.84
CA MET A 76 20.71 5.92 -6.99
C MET A 76 19.54 4.94 -7.12
N THR A 77 19.59 4.03 -8.10
CA THR A 77 18.59 2.97 -8.31
C THR A 77 18.29 2.15 -7.04
N TRP A 78 19.26 2.05 -6.12
CA TRP A 78 19.10 1.45 -4.80
C TRP A 78 18.02 2.12 -3.93
N TYR A 79 17.89 3.45 -3.98
CA TYR A 79 16.86 4.17 -3.23
C TYR A 79 15.45 3.84 -3.73
N LEU A 80 15.29 3.62 -5.04
CA LEU A 80 14.01 3.22 -5.62
C LEU A 80 13.62 1.82 -5.14
N VAL A 81 14.56 0.86 -5.16
CA VAL A 81 14.32 -0.50 -4.68
C VAL A 81 14.00 -0.53 -3.18
N LEU A 82 14.75 0.23 -2.36
CA LEU A 82 14.51 0.33 -0.92
C LEU A 82 13.17 1.02 -0.60
N SER A 83 12.84 2.10 -1.31
CA SER A 83 11.57 2.81 -1.15
C SER A 83 10.38 1.90 -1.47
N VAL A 84 10.45 1.19 -2.60
CA VAL A 84 9.44 0.19 -2.96
C VAL A 84 9.34 -0.88 -1.86
N SER A 85 10.47 -1.42 -1.38
CA SER A 85 10.50 -2.41 -0.29
C SER A 85 9.82 -1.92 0.99
N VAL A 86 10.05 -0.66 1.39
CA VAL A 86 9.40 -0.06 2.56
C VAL A 86 7.91 0.12 2.34
N ASP A 87 7.49 0.61 1.17
CA ASP A 87 6.07 0.76 0.86
C ASP A 87 5.33 -0.58 0.91
N LEU A 88 6.01 -1.68 0.60
CA LEU A 88 5.46 -3.02 0.67
C LEU A 88 5.24 -3.44 2.12
N LEU A 89 6.22 -3.22 3.00
CA LEU A 89 6.08 -3.47 4.44
C LEU A 89 4.91 -2.67 5.04
N ILE A 90 4.74 -1.42 4.62
CA ILE A 90 3.59 -0.59 5.02
C ILE A 90 2.28 -1.27 4.60
N ILE A 91 2.16 -1.70 3.34
CA ILE A 91 0.93 -2.34 2.83
C ILE A 91 0.66 -3.68 3.52
N LEU A 92 1.69 -4.43 3.91
CA LEU A 92 1.52 -5.68 4.67
C LEU A 92 0.96 -5.45 6.06
N GLU A 93 1.45 -4.42 6.76
CA GLU A 93 0.91 -4.04 8.06
C GLU A 93 -0.55 -3.58 7.95
N PHE A 94 -0.88 -2.77 6.93
CA PHE A 94 -2.28 -2.45 6.64
C PHE A 94 -3.10 -3.69 6.29
N GLY A 95 -2.51 -4.66 5.60
CA GLY A 95 -3.13 -5.94 5.33
C GLY A 95 -3.55 -6.66 6.61
N LYS A 96 -2.68 -6.73 7.63
CA LYS A 96 -3.03 -7.32 8.93
C LYS A 96 -4.20 -6.59 9.59
N ILE A 97 -4.19 -5.26 9.55
CA ILE A 97 -5.29 -4.43 10.05
C ILE A 97 -6.61 -4.74 9.32
N LEU A 98 -6.56 -4.93 7.99
CA LEU A 98 -7.74 -5.28 7.21
C LEU A 98 -8.27 -6.67 7.53
N VAL A 99 -7.40 -7.66 7.75
CA VAL A 99 -7.81 -9.01 8.19
C VAL A 99 -8.50 -8.95 9.55
N GLU A 100 -7.98 -8.15 10.48
CA GLU A 100 -8.61 -7.96 11.79
C GLU A 100 -10.00 -7.34 11.67
N ILE A 101 -10.17 -6.34 10.79
CA ILE A 101 -11.47 -5.75 10.47
C ILE A 101 -12.38 -6.81 9.80
N GLU A 102 -11.90 -7.58 8.81
CA GLU A 102 -12.68 -8.61 8.11
C GLU A 102 -13.26 -9.64 9.10
N LYS A 103 -12.45 -10.09 10.06
CA LYS A 103 -12.87 -10.99 11.15
C LYS A 103 -13.96 -10.40 12.02
N GLN A 104 -13.87 -9.10 12.37
CA GLN A 104 -14.90 -8.43 13.19
C GLN A 104 -16.26 -8.34 12.51
N TYR A 105 -16.32 -8.40 11.18
CA TYR A 105 -17.56 -8.33 10.40
C TYR A 105 -17.99 -9.69 9.82
N ASN A 106 -17.40 -10.81 10.26
CA ASN A 106 -17.67 -12.16 9.76
C ASN A 106 -17.68 -12.26 8.23
N MET A 107 -16.77 -11.53 7.57
CA MET A 107 -16.61 -11.64 6.12
C MET A 107 -15.69 -12.81 5.78
N LEU A 108 -15.93 -13.45 4.62
CA LEU A 108 -15.07 -14.50 4.07
C LEU A 108 -13.60 -14.07 4.11
N ASP A 109 -12.66 -14.95 4.51
CA ASP A 109 -11.19 -14.76 4.64
C ASP A 109 -10.48 -14.40 3.30
N SER A 110 -11.02 -13.46 2.55
CA SER A 110 -10.58 -13.04 1.24
C SER A 110 -9.32 -12.17 1.35
N THR A 111 -9.24 -11.36 2.42
CA THR A 111 -8.14 -10.43 2.65
C THR A 111 -6.83 -11.18 2.93
N ALA A 112 -6.87 -12.22 3.77
CA ALA A 112 -5.69 -13.02 4.10
C ALA A 112 -5.09 -13.72 2.85
N LYS A 113 -5.95 -14.26 1.98
CA LYS A 113 -5.52 -14.89 0.71
C LYS A 113 -4.89 -13.87 -0.25
N ILE A 114 -5.50 -12.70 -0.38
CA ILE A 114 -5.02 -11.63 -1.28
C ILE A 114 -3.68 -11.06 -0.77
N ILE A 115 -3.52 -10.83 0.52
CA ILE A 115 -2.25 -10.36 1.11
C ILE A 115 -1.13 -11.40 0.94
N LYS A 116 -1.44 -12.70 1.06
CA LYS A 116 -0.45 -13.76 0.83
C LYS A 116 0.03 -13.81 -0.62
N GLN A 117 -0.89 -13.63 -1.59
CA GLN A 117 -0.52 -13.50 -2.99
C GLN A 117 0.29 -12.22 -3.24
N TYR A 118 -0.11 -11.11 -2.61
CA TYR A 118 0.62 -9.84 -2.68
C TYR A 118 2.06 -10.02 -2.23
N MET A 119 2.29 -10.59 -1.04
CA MET A 119 3.65 -10.86 -0.53
C MET A 119 4.51 -11.62 -1.53
N ARG A 120 3.98 -12.68 -2.14
CA ARG A 120 4.75 -13.50 -3.09
C ARG A 120 5.14 -12.74 -4.35
N ILE A 121 4.18 -12.05 -4.95
CA ILE A 121 4.40 -11.27 -6.18
C ILE A 121 5.42 -10.18 -5.90
N VAL A 122 5.22 -9.47 -4.80
CA VAL A 122 6.06 -8.37 -4.36
C VAL A 122 7.48 -8.83 -4.07
N LEU A 123 7.68 -9.89 -3.29
CA LEU A 123 9.00 -10.42 -2.96
C LEU A 123 9.73 -10.86 -4.23
N CYS A 124 9.03 -11.50 -5.16
CA CYS A 124 9.57 -11.88 -6.46
C CYS A 124 10.02 -10.66 -7.26
N VAL A 125 9.21 -9.60 -7.29
CA VAL A 125 9.55 -8.35 -7.99
C VAL A 125 10.75 -7.65 -7.34
N THR A 126 10.77 -7.51 -6.00
CA THR A 126 11.91 -6.88 -5.30
C THR A 126 13.19 -7.68 -5.47
N ALA A 127 13.12 -9.02 -5.37
CA ALA A 127 14.28 -9.89 -5.58
C ALA A 127 14.79 -9.77 -7.02
N SER A 128 13.88 -9.83 -8.00
CA SER A 128 14.23 -9.65 -9.41
C SER A 128 14.93 -8.30 -9.63
N TRP A 129 14.40 -7.22 -9.06
CA TRP A 129 14.99 -5.88 -9.19
C TRP A 129 16.33 -5.72 -8.47
N THR A 130 16.57 -6.43 -7.36
CA THR A 130 17.90 -6.46 -6.73
C THR A 130 18.94 -7.18 -7.59
N PHE A 131 18.57 -8.23 -8.31
CA PHE A 131 19.48 -8.98 -9.19
C PHE A 131 19.67 -8.32 -10.58
N LEU A 132 18.76 -7.43 -10.98
CA LEU A 132 18.82 -6.70 -12.25
C LEU A 132 20.00 -5.74 -12.39
N MET A 133 20.70 -5.42 -11.30
CA MET A 133 21.83 -4.48 -11.30
C MET A 133 23.04 -4.94 -12.14
N ASN A 134 23.07 -6.21 -12.59
CA ASN A 134 24.20 -6.80 -13.32
C ASN A 134 23.84 -7.34 -14.73
N ILE A 135 22.66 -7.01 -15.25
CA ILE A 135 22.13 -7.59 -16.50
C ILE A 135 22.13 -6.54 -17.62
N LYS A 136 22.17 -7.00 -18.88
CA LYS A 136 22.07 -6.15 -20.08
C LYS A 136 20.82 -5.27 -20.02
N TYR A 137 20.96 -4.02 -20.47
CA TYR A 137 19.95 -2.96 -20.37
C TYR A 137 18.54 -3.37 -20.87
N PHE A 138 18.43 -4.11 -21.97
CA PHE A 138 17.13 -4.50 -22.54
C PHE A 138 16.36 -5.50 -21.67
N GLU A 139 17.07 -6.47 -21.08
CA GLU A 139 16.52 -7.45 -20.14
C GLU A 139 16.14 -6.78 -18.81
N MET A 140 16.95 -5.81 -18.38
CA MET A 140 16.67 -4.96 -17.22
C MET A 140 15.35 -4.18 -17.37
N VAL A 141 15.17 -3.48 -18.49
CA VAL A 141 13.94 -2.72 -18.78
C VAL A 141 12.72 -3.64 -18.84
N SER A 142 12.84 -4.81 -19.46
CA SER A 142 11.74 -5.77 -19.59
C SER A 142 11.24 -6.29 -18.23
N LEU A 143 12.17 -6.66 -17.33
CA LEU A 143 11.83 -7.11 -15.98
C LEU A 143 11.30 -5.99 -15.08
N LEU A 144 11.74 -4.75 -15.28
CA LEU A 144 11.15 -3.57 -14.62
C LEU A 144 9.69 -3.39 -15.04
N ILE A 145 9.39 -3.47 -16.34
CA ILE A 145 8.02 -3.37 -16.86
C ILE A 145 7.13 -4.48 -16.28
N ILE A 146 7.58 -5.73 -16.31
CA ILE A 146 6.83 -6.87 -15.74
C ILE A 146 6.57 -6.64 -14.24
N GLY A 147 7.57 -6.18 -13.50
CA GLY A 147 7.44 -5.88 -12.08
C GLY A 147 6.42 -4.78 -11.80
N VAL A 148 6.45 -3.69 -12.57
CA VAL A 148 5.48 -2.59 -12.46
C VAL A 148 4.06 -3.09 -12.77
N VAL A 149 3.87 -3.85 -13.83
CA VAL A 149 2.56 -4.42 -14.21
C VAL A 149 2.02 -5.30 -13.09
N LEU A 150 2.85 -6.18 -12.54
CA LEU A 150 2.46 -7.04 -11.41
C LEU A 150 2.07 -6.21 -10.18
N ILE A 151 2.84 -5.19 -9.82
CA ILE A 151 2.51 -4.28 -8.70
C ILE A 151 1.16 -3.58 -8.94
N VAL A 152 0.92 -3.09 -10.16
CA VAL A 152 -0.35 -2.44 -10.54
C VAL A 152 -1.53 -3.39 -10.39
N ILE A 153 -1.43 -4.61 -10.92
CA ILE A 153 -2.51 -5.61 -10.85
C ILE A 153 -2.87 -5.90 -9.40
N VAL A 154 -1.89 -6.05 -8.50
CA VAL A 154 -2.22 -6.35 -7.11
C VAL A 154 -2.74 -5.14 -6.35
N ASN A 155 -2.22 -3.93 -6.62
CA ASN A 155 -2.79 -2.70 -6.06
C ASN A 155 -4.26 -2.51 -6.48
N LEU A 156 -4.62 -2.84 -7.73
CA LEU A 156 -6.01 -2.86 -8.19
C LEU A 156 -6.86 -3.86 -7.41
N ARG A 157 -6.37 -5.09 -7.23
CA ARG A 157 -7.08 -6.10 -6.41
C ARG A 157 -7.29 -5.65 -4.96
N LEU A 158 -6.28 -5.01 -4.35
CA LEU A 158 -6.39 -4.42 -3.01
C LEU A 158 -7.45 -3.31 -2.96
N LEU A 159 -7.54 -2.46 -3.99
CA LEU A 159 -8.60 -1.45 -4.07
C LEU A 159 -10.01 -2.06 -4.14
N PHE A 160 -10.22 -3.10 -4.95
CA PHE A 160 -11.50 -3.81 -5.01
C PHE A 160 -11.87 -4.43 -3.67
N LEU A 161 -10.90 -5.01 -2.96
CA LEU A 161 -11.10 -5.53 -1.62
C LEU A 161 -11.53 -4.43 -0.63
N LEU A 162 -10.84 -3.29 -0.61
CA LEU A 162 -11.22 -2.15 0.23
C LEU A 162 -12.62 -1.63 -0.08
N TYR A 163 -12.99 -1.59 -1.36
CA TYR A 163 -14.34 -1.21 -1.78
C TYR A 163 -15.39 -2.18 -1.25
N SER A 164 -15.14 -3.49 -1.35
CA SER A 164 -16.02 -4.54 -0.82
C SER A 164 -16.20 -4.43 0.70
N LEU A 165 -15.09 -4.32 1.45
CA LEU A 165 -15.08 -4.13 2.90
C LEU A 165 -15.88 -2.87 3.30
N ARG A 166 -15.65 -1.76 2.61
CA ARG A 166 -16.39 -0.50 2.86
C ARG A 166 -17.89 -0.64 2.59
N LYS A 167 -18.27 -1.35 1.53
CA LYS A 167 -19.68 -1.63 1.19
C LYS A 167 -20.34 -2.47 2.28
N SER A 168 -19.67 -3.51 2.75
CA SER A 168 -20.20 -4.40 3.78
C SER A 168 -20.35 -3.70 5.13
N ILE A 169 -19.34 -2.95 5.60
CA ILE A 169 -19.45 -2.14 6.84
C ILE A 169 -20.62 -1.15 6.78
N LYS A 170 -20.82 -0.48 5.63
CA LYS A 170 -21.97 0.41 5.42
C LYS A 170 -23.31 -0.33 5.45
N SER A 171 -23.36 -1.55 4.92
CA SER A 171 -24.56 -2.39 4.96
C SER A 171 -24.94 -2.75 6.39
N THR A 172 -23.97 -3.26 7.18
CA THR A 172 -24.17 -3.58 8.60
C THR A 172 -24.47 -2.34 9.45
N MET A 173 -24.07 -1.14 9.01
CA MET A 173 -24.42 0.11 9.69
C MET A 173 -25.87 0.52 9.42
N ARG A 174 -26.40 0.27 8.20
CA ARG A 174 -27.80 0.52 7.86
C ARG A 174 -28.73 -0.43 8.61
N VAL A 175 -28.41 -1.72 8.70
CA VAL A 175 -29.25 -2.71 9.42
C VAL A 175 -29.46 -2.33 10.89
N VAL A 176 -28.44 -1.81 11.57
CA VAL A 176 -28.52 -1.39 12.98
C VAL A 176 -29.29 -0.08 13.19
N MET A 177 -29.53 0.71 12.13
CA MET A 177 -30.33 1.94 12.23
C MET A 177 -31.84 1.70 12.08
N TYR A 178 -32.24 0.52 11.59
CA TYR A 178 -33.64 0.15 11.37
C TYR A 178 -34.12 -0.99 12.31
N SER A 179 -33.29 -1.40 13.26
CA SER A 179 -33.61 -2.31 14.37
C SER A 179 -33.69 -1.53 15.68
#